data_AF-A0A923IKK4-F1
#
_entry.id   AF-A0A923IKK4-F1
#
_cell.length_a   1.000
_cell.length_b   1.000
_cell.length_c   1.000
_cell.angle_alpha   90.00
_cell.angle_beta   90.00
_cell.angle_gamma   90.00
#
_symmetry.space_group_name_H-M   'P 1'
#
loop_
_entity.id
_entity.type
_entity.pdbx_description
1 polymer ?
#
loop_
_entity_poly.entity_id
_entity_poly.type
_entity_poly.pdbx_seq_one_letter_code
_entity_poly.pdbx_strand_id
1 'polypeptide(L)'
;MNIDKLLKENKVELLGYFRDRASEFLTDIKQKYAETQFDKRARAINECLNETKNKLITTILQQAEKENWTHQEKLECLLMITYCNIVVMIESRNSVRPYEYMDFSRRVGELWDPFCKLCFYYPVNDVSLFVPPLFTEVKKKLTDEIVDYINKLNISPEEKEDLKKYYDKVWSLVTSGEIQLELDLHFVSQGQKYVVDFKSGFGSNEKGNTNRLLLVASIYKNLSESYKCLLFVRAEENNSYFNTLKNSGIWEAFCGSEAYEKIREYSGYNLKDWIDTNMDWSNDFKPETIAHFQEQNLLQYLLW
;
A
#
# COMPACT_ATOMS: atom_id res chain seq x y z
N MET A 1 11.56 -27.98 0.18
CA MET A 1 10.71 -27.12 -0.64
C MET A 1 11.17 -27.05 -2.07
N ASN A 2 10.39 -27.63 -2.98
CA ASN A 2 10.54 -27.44 -4.42
C ASN A 2 10.03 -26.04 -4.79
N ILE A 3 10.73 -25.36 -5.69
CA ILE A 3 10.40 -24.00 -6.12
C ILE A 3 9.85 -24.08 -7.55
N ASP A 4 8.53 -24.28 -7.66
CA ASP A 4 7.80 -24.42 -8.92
C ASP A 4 6.35 -23.86 -8.78
N LYS A 5 5.52 -24.01 -9.83
CA LYS A 5 4.15 -23.46 -9.87
C LYS A 5 3.24 -24.01 -8.77
N LEU A 6 3.53 -25.20 -8.25
CA LEU A 6 2.70 -25.84 -7.22
C LEU A 6 2.87 -25.17 -5.86
N LEU A 7 3.84 -24.26 -5.71
CA LEU A 7 4.03 -23.48 -4.50
C LEU A 7 2.78 -22.68 -4.12
N LYS A 8 1.95 -22.30 -5.10
CA LYS A 8 0.65 -21.65 -4.86
C LYS A 8 -0.33 -22.48 -4.03
N GLU A 9 -0.17 -23.81 -4.00
CA GLU A 9 -1.02 -24.74 -3.25
C GLU A 9 -0.34 -25.22 -1.95
N ASN A 10 0.93 -24.86 -1.73
CA ASN A 10 1.77 -25.48 -0.70
C ASN A 10 1.89 -24.61 0.56
N LYS A 11 0.73 -24.17 1.09
CA LYS A 11 0.64 -23.31 2.28
C LYS A 11 1.37 -23.89 3.49
N VAL A 12 1.17 -25.18 3.76
CA VAL A 12 1.71 -25.86 4.96
C VAL A 12 3.24 -25.88 4.94
N GLU A 13 3.87 -26.24 3.81
CA GLU A 13 5.33 -26.26 3.71
C GLU A 13 5.91 -24.85 3.79
N LEU A 14 5.25 -23.85 3.18
CA LEU A 14 5.69 -22.44 3.25
C LEU A 14 5.62 -21.88 4.67
N LEU A 15 4.53 -22.14 5.41
CA LEU A 15 4.42 -21.76 6.81
C LEU A 15 5.52 -22.43 7.66
N GLY A 16 5.77 -23.73 7.44
CA GLY A 16 6.87 -24.45 8.07
C GLY A 16 8.22 -23.80 7.79
N TYR A 17 8.52 -23.57 6.51
CA TYR A 17 9.76 -22.93 6.06
C TYR A 17 9.99 -21.58 6.74
N PHE A 18 8.99 -20.69 6.73
CA PHE A 18 9.14 -19.37 7.37
C PHE A 18 9.27 -19.47 8.89
N ARG A 19 8.58 -20.40 9.55
CA ARG A 19 8.68 -20.61 11.01
C ARG A 19 10.04 -21.15 11.45
N ASP A 20 10.61 -22.05 10.65
CA ASP A 20 11.96 -22.57 10.89
C ASP A 20 12.98 -21.41 10.79
N ARG A 21 12.88 -20.61 9.73
CA ARG A 21 13.70 -19.40 9.54
C ARG A 21 13.52 -18.40 10.68
N ALA A 22 12.28 -18.13 11.10
CA ALA A 22 12.01 -17.25 12.23
C ALA A 22 12.68 -17.74 13.51
N SER A 23 12.67 -19.06 13.75
CA SER A 23 13.27 -19.66 14.95
C SER A 23 14.80 -19.55 14.95
N GLU A 24 15.44 -19.75 13.79
CA GLU A 24 16.87 -19.49 13.58
C GLU A 24 17.19 -18.02 13.90
N PHE A 25 16.50 -17.08 13.25
CA PHE A 25 16.75 -15.65 13.43
C PHE A 25 16.52 -15.18 14.87
N LEU A 26 15.46 -15.65 15.53
CA LEU A 26 15.17 -15.29 16.91
C LEU A 26 16.27 -15.75 17.87
N THR A 27 16.93 -16.88 17.59
CA THR A 27 18.07 -17.35 18.39
C THR A 27 19.22 -16.37 18.33
N ASP A 28 19.61 -15.95 17.12
CA ASP A 28 20.70 -14.98 16.91
C ASP A 28 20.36 -13.59 17.46
N ILE A 29 19.11 -13.14 17.24
CA ILE A 29 18.62 -11.85 17.72
C ILE A 29 18.63 -11.79 19.26
N LYS A 30 18.26 -12.89 19.93
CA LYS A 30 18.28 -12.98 21.40
C LYS A 30 19.68 -12.93 21.98
N GLN A 31 20.70 -13.38 21.24
CA GLN A 31 22.10 -13.23 21.62
C GLN A 31 22.60 -11.80 21.44
N LYS A 32 22.11 -11.09 20.40
CA LYS A 32 22.56 -9.74 20.05
C LYS A 32 21.90 -8.63 20.88
N TYR A 33 20.65 -8.80 21.27
CA TYR A 33 19.86 -7.78 21.98
C TYR A 33 19.30 -8.33 23.28
N ALA A 34 19.32 -7.54 24.36
CA ALA A 34 18.71 -7.91 25.63
C ALA A 34 17.18 -7.98 25.55
N GLU A 35 16.53 -8.65 26.51
CA GLU A 35 15.06 -8.80 26.55
C GLU A 35 14.32 -7.47 26.64
N THR A 36 14.90 -6.49 27.33
CA THR A 36 14.36 -5.13 27.45
C THR A 36 14.42 -4.33 26.15
N GLN A 37 15.15 -4.80 25.14
CA GLN A 37 15.27 -4.15 23.82
C GLN A 37 14.27 -4.71 22.82
N PHE A 38 13.01 -4.87 23.24
CA PHE A 38 11.94 -5.49 22.45
C PHE A 38 11.72 -4.79 21.10
N ASP A 39 11.87 -3.47 21.01
CA ASP A 39 11.72 -2.74 19.74
C ASP A 39 12.80 -3.09 18.72
N LYS A 40 14.05 -3.25 19.18
CA LYS A 40 15.16 -3.65 18.30
C LYS A 40 14.97 -5.09 17.82
N ARG A 41 14.55 -5.98 18.72
CA ARG A 41 14.28 -7.39 18.40
C ARG A 41 13.11 -7.51 17.41
N ALA A 42 12.00 -6.79 17.63
CA ALA A 42 10.83 -6.77 16.75
C ALA A 42 11.15 -6.22 15.35
N ARG A 43 11.98 -5.16 15.27
CA ARG A 43 12.46 -4.64 13.99
C ARG A 43 13.35 -5.65 13.27
N ALA A 44 14.34 -6.21 13.96
CA ALA A 44 15.30 -7.13 13.37
C ALA A 44 14.62 -8.40 12.81
N ILE A 45 13.66 -8.99 13.53
CA ILE A 45 12.97 -10.19 13.05
C ILE A 45 12.13 -9.91 11.80
N ASN A 46 11.47 -8.75 11.74
CA ASN A 46 10.71 -8.32 10.56
C ASN A 46 11.62 -8.09 9.34
N GLU A 47 12.80 -7.50 9.55
CA GLU A 47 13.80 -7.29 8.49
C GLU A 47 14.29 -8.64 7.94
N CYS A 48 14.72 -9.57 8.81
CA CYS A 48 15.20 -10.90 8.38
C CYS A 48 14.13 -11.72 7.65
N LEU A 49 12.87 -11.69 8.12
CA LEU A 49 11.78 -12.39 7.44
C LEU A 49 11.44 -11.77 6.08
N ASN A 50 11.42 -10.43 5.97
CA ASN A 50 11.22 -9.78 4.68
C ASN A 50 12.35 -10.07 3.70
N GLU A 51 13.61 -10.10 4.15
CA GLU A 51 14.73 -10.51 3.30
C GLU A 51 14.58 -11.96 2.82
N THR A 52 14.14 -12.87 3.69
CA THR A 52 13.88 -14.27 3.34
C THR A 52 12.78 -14.38 2.29
N LYS A 53 11.65 -13.71 2.51
CA LYS A 53 10.55 -13.61 1.55
C LYS A 53 11.05 -13.07 0.20
N ASN A 54 11.80 -11.97 0.21
CA ASN A 54 12.30 -11.34 -1.02
C ASN A 54 13.24 -12.27 -1.79
N LYS A 55 14.13 -13.01 -1.12
CA LYS A 55 14.99 -14.01 -1.76
C LYS A 55 14.17 -15.14 -2.41
N LEU A 56 13.14 -15.61 -1.74
CA LEU A 56 12.24 -16.63 -2.29
C LEU A 56 11.46 -16.10 -3.49
N ILE A 57 10.95 -14.87 -3.41
CA ILE A 57 10.29 -14.17 -4.52
C ILE A 57 11.23 -14.02 -5.73
N THR A 58 12.48 -13.61 -5.52
CA THR A 58 13.45 -13.54 -6.62
C THR A 58 13.66 -14.90 -7.28
N THR A 59 13.77 -15.96 -6.47
CA THR A 59 14.00 -17.31 -6.99
C THR A 59 12.80 -17.83 -7.79
N ILE A 60 11.57 -17.64 -7.29
CA ILE A 60 10.36 -18.06 -8.02
C ILE A 60 10.18 -17.26 -9.32
N LEU A 61 10.51 -15.97 -9.33
CA LEU A 61 10.41 -15.14 -10.54
C LEU A 61 11.44 -15.55 -11.60
N GLN A 62 12.67 -15.87 -11.21
CA GLN A 62 13.68 -16.41 -12.12
C GLN A 62 13.24 -17.73 -12.75
N GLN A 63 12.64 -18.62 -11.95
CA GLN A 63 12.08 -19.88 -12.46
C GLN A 63 10.89 -19.61 -13.41
N ALA A 64 10.03 -18.68 -13.04
CA ALA A 64 8.86 -18.30 -13.81
C ALA A 64 9.23 -17.69 -15.18
N GLU A 65 10.33 -16.94 -15.26
CA GLU A 65 10.89 -16.44 -16.51
C GLU A 65 11.43 -17.59 -17.37
N LYS A 66 12.22 -18.49 -16.78
CA LYS A 66 12.80 -19.65 -17.49
C LYS A 66 11.72 -20.54 -18.12
N GLU A 67 10.59 -20.69 -17.45
CA GLU A 67 9.46 -21.53 -17.88
C GLU A 67 8.31 -20.75 -18.53
N ASN A 68 8.47 -19.45 -18.76
CA ASN A 68 7.46 -18.58 -19.40
C ASN A 68 6.08 -18.62 -18.72
N TRP A 69 6.02 -18.47 -17.40
CA TRP A 69 4.77 -18.46 -16.66
C TRP A 69 3.94 -17.22 -16.99
N THR A 70 2.62 -17.37 -16.93
CA THR A 70 1.69 -16.25 -17.06
C THR A 70 1.74 -15.33 -15.83
N HIS A 71 1.22 -14.10 -15.95
CA HIS A 71 1.07 -13.21 -14.81
C HIS A 71 0.23 -13.83 -13.69
N GLN A 72 -0.85 -14.53 -14.03
CA GLN A 72 -1.70 -15.19 -13.04
C GLN A 72 -0.93 -16.27 -12.26
N GLU A 73 -0.15 -17.11 -12.95
CA GLU A 73 0.65 -18.16 -12.30
C GLU A 73 1.70 -17.57 -11.35
N LYS A 74 2.35 -16.47 -11.76
CA LYS A 74 3.27 -15.71 -10.89
C LYS A 74 2.53 -15.15 -9.69
N LEU A 75 1.40 -14.48 -9.92
CA LEU A 75 0.60 -13.82 -8.89
C LEU A 75 0.16 -14.80 -7.81
N GLU A 76 -0.41 -15.95 -8.17
CA GLU A 76 -0.89 -16.96 -7.23
C GLU A 76 0.23 -17.49 -6.32
N CYS A 77 1.43 -17.71 -6.86
CA CYS A 77 2.60 -18.10 -6.07
C CYS A 77 3.04 -16.98 -5.11
N LEU A 78 3.08 -15.73 -5.59
CA LEU A 78 3.50 -14.57 -4.81
C LEU A 78 2.51 -14.23 -3.70
N LEU A 79 1.21 -14.38 -3.93
CA LEU A 79 0.17 -14.24 -2.92
C LEU A 79 0.38 -15.27 -1.80
N MET A 80 0.61 -16.54 -2.15
CA MET A 80 0.83 -17.59 -1.15
C MET A 80 2.11 -17.36 -0.33
N ILE A 81 3.24 -17.04 -0.99
CA ILE A 81 4.50 -16.69 -0.30
C ILE A 81 4.29 -15.49 0.64
N THR A 82 3.64 -14.44 0.14
CA THR A 82 3.44 -13.19 0.89
C THR A 82 2.54 -13.42 2.08
N TYR A 83 1.43 -14.16 1.91
CA TYR A 83 0.52 -14.52 2.99
C TYR A 83 1.21 -15.34 4.09
N CYS A 84 1.91 -16.41 3.73
CA CYS A 84 2.62 -17.24 4.71
C CYS A 84 3.68 -16.44 5.47
N ASN A 85 4.42 -15.57 4.78
CA ASN A 85 5.36 -14.67 5.45
C ASN A 85 4.63 -13.68 6.38
N ILE A 86 3.48 -13.13 5.99
CA ILE A 86 2.68 -12.24 6.83
C ILE A 86 2.29 -12.93 8.14
N VAL A 87 1.75 -14.16 8.04
CA VAL A 87 1.37 -14.97 9.21
C VAL A 87 2.55 -15.10 10.16
N VAL A 88 3.68 -15.62 9.68
CA VAL A 88 4.86 -15.88 10.53
C VAL A 88 5.48 -14.59 11.07
N MET A 89 5.45 -13.50 10.30
CA MET A 89 5.95 -12.21 10.73
C MET A 89 5.11 -11.62 11.87
N ILE A 90 3.78 -11.76 11.80
CA ILE A 90 2.89 -11.38 12.89
C ILE A 90 3.17 -12.23 14.14
N GLU A 91 3.26 -13.56 14.01
CA GLU A 91 3.60 -14.46 15.14
C GLU A 91 4.93 -14.07 15.79
N SER A 92 5.96 -13.92 14.96
CA SER A 92 7.33 -13.72 15.43
C SER A 92 7.48 -12.36 16.10
N ARG A 93 6.88 -11.29 15.55
CA ARG A 93 6.84 -9.99 16.21
C ARG A 93 6.09 -10.10 17.53
N ASN A 94 4.89 -10.70 17.53
CA ASN A 94 4.06 -10.85 18.73
C ASN A 94 4.79 -11.57 19.86
N SER A 95 5.59 -12.59 19.53
CA SER A 95 6.36 -13.36 20.53
C SER A 95 7.45 -12.55 21.24
N VAL A 96 7.92 -11.46 20.63
CA VAL A 96 8.98 -10.59 21.17
C VAL A 96 8.37 -9.35 21.82
N ARG A 97 7.37 -8.77 21.17
CA ARG A 97 6.61 -7.62 21.63
C ARG A 97 5.15 -7.92 21.32
N PRO A 98 4.33 -8.26 22.32
CA PRO A 98 2.92 -8.51 22.11
C PRO A 98 2.23 -7.31 21.44
N TYR A 99 1.28 -7.60 20.57
CA TYR A 99 0.50 -6.57 19.91
C TYR A 99 -0.54 -5.98 20.84
N GLU A 100 -0.60 -4.66 20.87
CA GLU A 100 -1.71 -3.86 21.35
C GLU A 100 -2.58 -3.43 20.17
N TYR A 101 -3.83 -3.06 20.43
CA TYR A 101 -4.80 -2.75 19.36
C TYR A 101 -4.30 -1.71 18.34
N MET A 102 -3.64 -0.62 18.81
CA MET A 102 -3.12 0.43 17.91
C MET A 102 -2.00 -0.07 17.02
N ASP A 103 -1.06 -0.81 17.61
CA ASP A 103 0.08 -1.34 16.88
C ASP A 103 -0.36 -2.41 15.88
N PHE A 104 -1.33 -3.23 16.26
CA PHE A 104 -1.85 -4.28 15.39
C PHE A 104 -2.66 -3.73 14.24
N SER A 105 -3.59 -2.82 14.50
CA SER A 105 -4.43 -2.19 13.46
C SER A 105 -3.58 -1.49 12.40
N ARG A 106 -2.56 -0.72 12.83
CA ARG A 106 -1.58 -0.10 11.93
C ARG A 106 -0.83 -1.17 11.13
N ARG A 107 -0.33 -2.19 11.81
CA ARG A 107 0.44 -3.26 11.17
C ARG A 107 -0.36 -4.00 10.11
N VAL A 108 -1.62 -4.35 10.38
CA VAL A 108 -2.46 -5.01 9.38
C VAL A 108 -2.64 -4.12 8.15
N GLY A 109 -2.80 -2.80 8.34
CA GLY A 109 -2.85 -1.85 7.24
C GLY A 109 -1.59 -1.83 6.37
N GLU A 110 -0.41 -1.80 7.00
CA GLU A 110 0.88 -1.85 6.32
C GLU A 110 1.10 -3.14 5.51
N LEU A 111 0.40 -4.22 5.87
CA LEU A 111 0.52 -5.53 5.22
C LEU A 111 -0.51 -5.74 4.12
N TRP A 112 -1.71 -5.18 4.30
CA TRP A 112 -2.80 -5.29 3.35
C TRP A 112 -2.54 -4.52 2.05
N ASP A 113 -2.00 -3.31 2.15
CA ASP A 113 -1.68 -2.47 0.99
C ASP A 113 -0.75 -3.17 -0.03
N PRO A 114 0.50 -3.57 0.33
CA PRO A 114 1.40 -4.24 -0.60
C PRO A 114 0.86 -5.59 -1.08
N PHE A 115 0.00 -6.26 -0.31
CA PHE A 115 -0.66 -7.49 -0.71
C PHE A 115 -1.64 -7.25 -1.87
N CYS A 116 -2.46 -6.20 -1.79
CA CYS A 116 -3.38 -5.82 -2.86
C CYS A 116 -2.64 -5.38 -4.13
N LYS A 117 -1.53 -4.64 -3.97
CA LYS A 117 -0.71 -4.15 -5.10
C LYS A 117 -0.13 -5.27 -5.97
N LEU A 118 0.05 -6.48 -5.45
CA LEU A 118 0.51 -7.63 -6.25
C LEU A 118 -0.35 -7.86 -7.49
N CYS A 119 -1.66 -7.62 -7.40
CA CYS A 119 -2.58 -7.77 -8.52
C CYS A 119 -2.27 -6.78 -9.66
N PHE A 120 -1.70 -5.61 -9.36
CA PHE A 120 -1.32 -4.60 -10.36
C PHE A 120 0.13 -4.78 -10.86
N TYR A 121 0.96 -5.47 -10.11
CA TYR A 121 2.32 -5.83 -10.53
C TYR A 121 2.32 -7.04 -11.47
N TYR A 122 1.34 -7.93 -11.32
CA TYR A 122 1.13 -9.09 -12.17
C TYR A 122 -0.34 -9.14 -12.66
N PRO A 123 -0.78 -8.12 -13.42
CA PRO A 123 -2.16 -8.02 -13.83
C PRO A 123 -2.49 -9.06 -14.90
N VAL A 124 -3.73 -9.57 -14.87
CA VAL A 124 -4.32 -10.39 -15.92
C VAL A 124 -4.82 -9.52 -17.06
N ASN A 125 -5.39 -8.36 -16.72
CA ASN A 125 -5.80 -7.34 -17.68
C ASN A 125 -4.61 -6.51 -18.19
N ASP A 126 -4.83 -5.78 -19.28
CA ASP A 126 -3.86 -4.80 -19.80
C ASP A 126 -3.80 -3.56 -18.90
N VAL A 127 -2.90 -3.63 -17.92
CA VAL A 127 -2.59 -2.56 -16.97
C VAL A 127 -1.09 -2.35 -16.95
N SER A 128 -0.67 -1.08 -17.01
CA SER A 128 0.73 -0.71 -16.89
C SER A 128 0.93 0.31 -15.78
N LEU A 129 2.00 0.15 -15.01
CA LEU A 129 2.37 1.08 -13.96
C LEU A 129 3.06 2.30 -14.58
N PHE A 130 2.92 3.46 -13.95
CA PHE A 130 3.68 4.66 -14.32
C PHE A 130 4.22 5.37 -13.09
N VAL A 131 5.24 6.19 -13.28
CA VAL A 131 5.77 7.06 -12.21
C VAL A 131 5.04 8.40 -12.28
N PRO A 132 4.39 8.86 -11.20
CA PRO A 132 3.72 10.15 -11.18
C PRO A 132 4.74 11.31 -11.26
N PRO A 133 4.32 12.50 -11.71
CA PRO A 133 5.21 13.66 -11.71
C PRO A 133 5.53 14.10 -10.28
N LEU A 134 6.71 14.67 -10.09
CA LEU A 134 7.08 15.29 -8.82
C LEU A 134 6.25 16.55 -8.60
N PHE A 135 5.95 16.87 -7.34
CA PHE A 135 5.26 18.12 -7.02
C PHE A 135 6.03 19.35 -7.50
N THR A 136 7.37 19.30 -7.47
CA THR A 136 8.24 20.36 -7.98
C THR A 136 8.07 20.58 -9.48
N GLU A 137 7.89 19.51 -10.26
CA GLU A 137 7.64 19.57 -11.70
C GLU A 137 6.26 20.13 -11.99
N VAL A 138 5.23 19.67 -11.25
CA VAL A 138 3.87 20.20 -11.33
C VAL A 138 3.84 21.68 -11.00
N LYS A 139 4.48 22.09 -9.90
CA LYS A 139 4.59 23.49 -9.48
C LYS A 139 5.22 24.33 -10.58
N LYS A 140 6.36 23.89 -11.11
CA LYS A 140 7.05 24.60 -12.20
C LYS A 140 6.14 24.76 -13.42
N LYS A 141 5.46 23.69 -13.85
CA LYS A 141 4.56 23.73 -15.00
C LYS A 141 3.40 24.74 -14.80
N LEU A 142 2.78 24.75 -13.62
CA LEU A 142 1.71 25.70 -13.29
C LEU A 142 2.23 27.14 -13.23
N THR A 143 3.43 27.34 -12.67
CA THR A 143 4.09 28.66 -12.65
C THR A 143 4.39 29.14 -14.06
N ASP A 144 4.98 28.29 -14.91
CA ASP A 144 5.33 28.61 -16.29
C ASP A 144 4.07 28.97 -17.10
N GLU A 145 2.98 28.21 -16.95
CA GLU A 145 1.69 28.49 -17.61
C GLU A 145 1.13 29.86 -17.24
N ILE A 146 1.21 30.24 -15.96
CA ILE A 146 0.71 31.54 -15.49
C ILE A 146 1.63 32.68 -15.92
N VAL A 147 2.95 32.47 -15.90
CA VAL A 147 3.92 33.44 -16.43
C VAL A 147 3.66 33.68 -17.92
N ASP A 148 3.41 32.63 -18.69
CA ASP A 148 3.07 32.72 -20.11
C ASP A 148 1.74 33.44 -20.34
N TYR A 149 0.73 33.19 -19.51
CA TYR A 149 -0.52 33.94 -19.54
C TYR A 149 -0.31 35.43 -19.26
N ILE A 150 0.41 35.78 -18.20
CA ILE A 150 0.74 37.18 -17.85
C ILE A 150 1.50 37.86 -19.00
N ASN A 151 2.44 37.15 -19.63
CA ASN A 151 3.22 37.67 -20.76
C ASN A 151 2.33 38.05 -21.96
N LYS A 152 1.22 37.33 -22.18
CA LYS A 152 0.26 37.58 -23.26
C LYS A 152 -0.72 38.73 -22.98
N LEU A 153 -0.81 39.21 -21.74
CA LEU A 153 -1.69 40.34 -21.39
C LEU A 153 -1.21 41.63 -22.07
N ASN A 154 -2.16 42.45 -22.52
CA ASN A 154 -1.90 43.75 -23.12
C ASN A 154 -1.80 44.85 -22.04
N ILE A 155 -0.81 44.71 -21.15
CA ILE A 155 -0.51 45.63 -20.04
C ILE A 155 0.97 46.03 -20.08
N SER A 156 1.37 47.03 -19.30
CA SER A 156 2.74 47.53 -19.30
C SER A 156 3.73 46.49 -18.76
N PRO A 157 5.02 46.57 -19.14
CA PRO A 157 6.06 45.67 -18.63
C PRO A 157 6.18 45.68 -17.10
N GLU A 158 6.04 46.86 -16.48
CA GLU A 158 6.09 47.03 -15.02
C GLU A 158 4.92 46.30 -14.34
N GLU A 159 3.69 46.42 -14.87
CA GLU A 159 2.52 45.71 -14.34
C GLU A 159 2.67 44.18 -14.47
N LYS A 160 3.28 43.69 -15.56
CA LYS A 160 3.58 42.25 -15.71
C LYS A 160 4.55 41.77 -14.64
N GLU A 161 5.59 42.54 -14.35
CA GLU A 161 6.59 42.17 -13.36
C GLU A 161 5.99 42.17 -11.94
N ASP A 162 5.15 43.16 -11.63
CA ASP A 162 4.45 43.21 -10.35
C ASP A 162 3.49 42.04 -10.18
N LEU A 163 2.72 41.67 -11.21
CA LEU A 163 1.84 40.49 -11.16
C LEU A 163 2.62 39.20 -10.88
N LYS A 164 3.77 38.99 -11.52
CA LYS A 164 4.64 37.84 -11.26
C LYS A 164 5.15 37.84 -9.82
N LYS A 165 5.61 39.01 -9.31
CA LYS A 165 6.05 39.16 -7.92
C LYS A 165 4.94 38.85 -6.91
N TYR A 166 3.71 39.31 -7.14
CA TYR A 166 2.58 38.98 -6.26
C TYR A 166 2.24 37.50 -6.29
N TYR A 167 2.28 36.88 -7.46
CA TYR A 167 2.05 35.45 -7.61
C TYR A 167 3.11 34.61 -6.88
N ASP A 168 4.39 34.97 -7.01
CA ASP A 168 5.48 34.30 -6.29
C ASP A 168 5.34 34.43 -4.76
N LYS A 169 4.85 35.57 -4.26
CA LYS A 169 4.52 35.75 -2.84
C LYS A 169 3.38 34.84 -2.40
N VAL A 170 2.34 34.62 -3.22
CA VAL A 170 1.28 33.66 -2.87
C VAL A 170 1.85 32.24 -2.83
N TRP A 171 2.68 31.86 -3.80
CA TRP A 171 3.28 30.52 -3.82
C TRP A 171 4.23 30.26 -2.65
N SER A 172 5.00 31.26 -2.21
CA SER A 172 5.89 31.09 -1.06
C SER A 172 5.12 30.81 0.24
N LEU A 173 3.89 31.31 0.36
CA LEU A 173 2.98 31.02 1.48
C LEU A 173 2.35 29.62 1.37
N VAL A 174 2.04 29.17 0.15
CA VAL A 174 1.40 27.85 -0.09
C VAL A 174 2.40 26.70 0.02
N THR A 175 3.69 26.91 -0.29
CA THR A 175 4.72 25.86 -0.25
C THR A 175 5.48 25.75 1.05
N SER A 176 4.94 26.23 2.17
CA SER A 176 5.58 26.06 3.49
C SER A 176 5.56 24.61 4.01
N GLY A 177 5.00 23.66 3.24
CA GLY A 177 5.04 22.23 3.52
C GLY A 177 5.49 21.41 2.30
N GLU A 178 6.14 20.28 2.55
CA GLU A 178 6.51 19.32 1.52
C GLU A 178 5.26 18.53 1.08
N ILE A 179 4.80 18.76 -0.15
CA ILE A 179 3.69 18.00 -0.75
C ILE A 179 4.27 16.84 -1.54
N GLN A 180 3.90 15.62 -1.17
CA GLN A 180 4.19 14.40 -1.93
C GLN A 180 2.95 14.03 -2.77
N LEU A 181 3.11 14.02 -4.09
CA LEU A 181 2.07 13.59 -5.04
C LEU A 181 2.07 12.08 -5.27
N GLU A 182 3.18 11.42 -5.01
CA GLU A 182 3.26 9.97 -5.09
C GLU A 182 2.31 9.35 -4.05
N LEU A 183 1.27 8.71 -4.57
CA LEU A 183 0.36 7.88 -3.80
C LEU A 183 0.85 6.42 -3.79
N ASP A 184 0.03 5.55 -3.23
CA ASP A 184 0.37 4.15 -3.06
C ASP A 184 0.56 3.42 -4.39
N LEU A 185 -0.29 3.68 -5.39
CA LEU A 185 -0.26 3.00 -6.68
C LEU A 185 -0.66 3.93 -7.82
N HIS A 186 0.00 3.78 -8.97
CA HIS A 186 -0.25 4.57 -10.17
C HIS A 186 -0.27 3.65 -11.38
N PHE A 187 -1.36 3.64 -12.12
CA PHE A 187 -1.52 2.75 -13.27
C PHE A 187 -2.33 3.37 -14.40
N VAL A 188 -2.10 2.86 -15.61
CA VAL A 188 -2.89 3.14 -16.80
C VAL A 188 -3.75 1.92 -17.11
N SER A 189 -5.04 2.15 -17.29
CA SER A 189 -5.98 1.14 -17.80
C SER A 189 -6.83 1.77 -18.88
N GLN A 190 -6.92 1.14 -20.06
CA GLN A 190 -7.69 1.63 -21.21
C GLN A 190 -7.36 3.10 -21.60
N GLY A 191 -6.09 3.50 -21.48
CA GLY A 191 -5.61 4.86 -21.79
C GLY A 191 -5.92 5.92 -20.72
N GLN A 192 -6.62 5.57 -19.64
CA GLN A 192 -6.93 6.45 -18.51
C GLN A 192 -5.88 6.26 -17.41
N LYS A 193 -5.34 7.38 -16.88
CA LYS A 193 -4.42 7.37 -15.73
C LYS A 193 -5.20 7.35 -14.41
N TYR A 194 -4.81 6.44 -13.53
CA TYR A 194 -5.35 6.28 -12.19
C TYR A 194 -4.25 6.45 -11.15
N VAL A 195 -4.60 7.15 -10.08
CA VAL A 195 -3.74 7.32 -8.90
C VAL A 195 -4.52 6.85 -7.69
N VAL A 196 -3.94 5.97 -6.89
CA VAL A 196 -4.65 5.23 -5.85
C VAL A 196 -3.96 5.42 -4.51
N ASP A 197 -4.74 5.74 -3.48
CA ASP A 197 -4.32 5.70 -2.07
C ASP A 197 -5.04 4.53 -1.39
N PHE A 198 -4.29 3.73 -0.64
CA PHE A 198 -4.80 2.57 0.12
C PHE A 198 -4.91 2.94 1.60
N LYS A 199 -6.03 2.54 2.21
CA LYS A 199 -6.25 2.72 3.65
C LYS A 199 -6.80 1.46 4.28
N SER A 200 -6.28 1.09 5.46
CA SER A 200 -6.86 0.00 6.25
C SER A 200 -8.25 0.36 6.78
N GLY A 201 -8.49 1.63 7.05
CA GLY A 201 -9.73 2.16 7.60
C GLY A 201 -9.51 3.59 8.12
N PHE A 202 -10.58 4.25 8.54
CA PHE A 202 -10.52 5.60 9.10
C PHE A 202 -10.74 5.60 10.61
N GLY A 203 -9.74 6.05 11.37
CA GLY A 203 -9.82 6.25 12.81
C GLY A 203 -10.45 7.59 13.21
N SER A 204 -10.64 7.81 14.52
CA SER A 204 -11.20 9.04 15.08
C SER A 204 -10.32 10.29 14.88
N ASN A 205 -9.02 10.11 14.61
CA ASN A 205 -8.04 11.19 14.44
C ASN A 205 -7.42 11.23 13.02
N GLU A 206 -8.26 11.39 11.99
CA GLU A 206 -7.83 11.38 10.58
C GLU A 206 -7.90 12.75 9.90
N LYS A 207 -8.18 13.85 10.64
CA LYS A 207 -8.38 15.19 10.04
C LYS A 207 -7.20 15.65 9.18
N GLY A 208 -5.97 15.53 9.70
CA GLY A 208 -4.76 15.95 8.99
C GLY A 208 -4.54 15.15 7.69
N ASN A 209 -4.67 13.83 7.77
CA ASN A 209 -4.53 12.95 6.61
C ASN A 209 -5.67 13.16 5.58
N THR A 210 -6.90 13.42 6.04
CA THR A 210 -8.04 13.75 5.16
C THR A 210 -7.78 15.03 4.38
N ASN A 211 -7.30 16.08 5.03
CA ASN A 211 -6.95 17.33 4.36
C ASN A 211 -5.81 17.15 3.35
N ARG A 212 -4.79 16.33 3.68
CA ARG A 212 -3.72 15.97 2.75
C ARG A 212 -4.27 15.27 1.51
N LEU A 213 -5.16 14.27 1.69
CA LEU A 213 -5.77 13.54 0.58
C LEU A 213 -6.62 14.44 -0.33
N LEU A 214 -7.39 15.36 0.25
CA LEU A 214 -8.15 16.35 -0.52
C LEU A 214 -7.23 17.27 -1.33
N LEU A 215 -6.13 17.73 -0.74
CA LEU A 215 -5.15 18.58 -1.42
C LEU A 215 -4.50 17.84 -2.61
N VAL A 216 -4.01 16.62 -2.38
CA VAL A 216 -3.34 15.83 -3.42
C VAL A 216 -4.28 15.54 -4.60
N ALA A 217 -5.50 15.08 -4.34
CA ALA A 217 -6.47 14.85 -5.42
C ALA A 217 -6.88 16.13 -6.15
N SER A 218 -6.97 17.26 -5.43
CA SER A 218 -7.23 18.56 -6.06
C SER A 218 -6.11 18.95 -7.02
N ILE A 219 -4.85 18.69 -6.68
CA ILE A 219 -3.71 18.94 -7.58
C ILE A 219 -3.84 18.08 -8.83
N TYR A 220 -4.06 16.75 -8.68
CA TYR A 220 -4.23 15.84 -9.82
C TYR A 220 -5.37 16.25 -10.75
N LYS A 221 -6.50 16.70 -10.21
CA LYS A 221 -7.65 17.16 -11.00
C LYS A 221 -7.37 18.43 -11.81
N ASN A 222 -6.43 19.26 -11.37
CA ASN A 222 -6.02 20.49 -12.07
C ASN A 222 -4.84 20.28 -13.02
N LEU A 223 -4.27 19.07 -13.10
CA LEU A 223 -3.25 18.79 -14.11
C LEU A 223 -3.90 18.71 -15.50
N SER A 224 -3.12 19.07 -16.53
CA SER A 224 -3.56 19.01 -17.92
C SER A 224 -3.92 17.58 -18.39
N GLU A 225 -3.39 16.57 -17.72
CA GLU A 225 -3.72 15.17 -17.98
C GLU A 225 -4.93 14.79 -17.14
N SER A 226 -5.87 14.05 -17.74
CA SER A 226 -7.04 13.57 -17.01
C SER A 226 -6.62 12.43 -16.08
N TYR A 227 -6.39 12.73 -14.80
CA TYR A 227 -6.17 11.73 -13.75
C TYR A 227 -7.47 11.39 -13.04
N LYS A 228 -7.66 10.11 -12.70
CA LYS A 228 -8.71 9.65 -11.78
C LYS A 228 -8.10 9.23 -10.45
N CYS A 229 -8.58 9.83 -9.38
CA CYS A 229 -8.12 9.53 -8.02
C CYS A 229 -9.03 8.48 -7.39
N LEU A 230 -8.47 7.31 -7.03
CA LEU A 230 -9.19 6.20 -6.40
C LEU A 230 -8.74 6.03 -4.94
N LEU A 231 -9.69 5.83 -4.03
CA LEU A 231 -9.39 5.52 -2.63
C LEU A 231 -9.90 4.12 -2.34
N PHE A 232 -9.00 3.19 -2.01
CA PHE A 232 -9.35 1.82 -1.64
C PHE A 232 -9.19 1.62 -0.14
N VAL A 233 -10.29 1.23 0.51
CA VAL A 233 -10.34 1.08 1.96
C VAL A 233 -10.69 -0.35 2.35
N ARG A 234 -9.88 -0.98 3.20
CA ARG A 234 -10.13 -2.36 3.66
C ARG A 234 -11.37 -2.47 4.54
N ALA A 235 -11.49 -1.63 5.56
CA ALA A 235 -12.60 -1.71 6.51
C ALA A 235 -13.96 -1.51 5.82
N GLU A 236 -14.95 -2.33 6.18
CA GLU A 236 -16.32 -2.20 5.68
C GLU A 236 -17.01 -0.97 6.28
N GLU A 237 -16.94 -0.82 7.61
CA GLU A 237 -17.47 0.35 8.31
C GLU A 237 -16.48 1.50 8.28
N ASN A 238 -16.97 2.69 7.91
CA ASN A 238 -16.15 3.89 7.80
C ASN A 238 -16.85 5.09 8.43
N ASN A 239 -16.06 6.13 8.74
CA ASN A 239 -16.52 7.29 9.49
C ASN A 239 -16.75 8.54 8.62
N SER A 240 -17.02 9.68 9.25
CA SER A 240 -17.28 10.96 8.59
C SER A 240 -16.15 11.44 7.67
N TYR A 241 -14.89 11.08 7.95
CA TYR A 241 -13.74 11.45 7.12
C TYR A 241 -13.78 10.73 5.76
N PHE A 242 -14.08 9.44 5.75
CA PHE A 242 -14.28 8.69 4.51
C PHE A 242 -15.42 9.27 3.69
N ASN A 243 -16.56 9.55 4.33
CA ASN A 243 -17.71 10.16 3.64
C ASN A 243 -17.37 11.54 3.07
N THR A 244 -16.52 12.32 3.75
CA THR A 244 -16.03 13.61 3.23
C THR A 244 -15.23 13.41 1.95
N LEU A 245 -14.32 12.43 1.91
CA LEU A 245 -13.55 12.11 0.71
C LEU A 245 -14.45 11.59 -0.41
N LYS A 246 -15.36 10.67 -0.12
CA LYS A 246 -16.31 10.11 -1.10
C LYS A 246 -17.23 11.17 -1.70
N ASN A 247 -17.73 12.09 -0.89
CA ASN A 247 -18.66 13.14 -1.32
C ASN A 247 -17.96 14.39 -1.90
N SER A 248 -16.62 14.43 -1.89
CA SER A 248 -15.84 15.58 -2.37
C SER A 248 -15.93 15.81 -3.89
N GLY A 249 -16.30 14.77 -4.66
CA GLY A 249 -16.29 14.82 -6.13
C GLY A 249 -14.89 14.90 -6.75
N ILE A 250 -13.84 14.64 -5.97
CA ILE A 250 -12.45 14.53 -6.43
C ILE A 250 -11.83 13.15 -6.20
N TRP A 251 -12.42 12.33 -5.31
CA TRP A 251 -12.06 10.93 -5.09
C TRP A 251 -13.20 10.00 -5.48
N GLU A 252 -12.88 8.91 -6.17
CA GLU A 252 -13.75 7.74 -6.27
C GLU A 252 -13.35 6.76 -5.14
N ALA A 253 -14.14 6.72 -4.07
CA ALA A 253 -13.80 6.00 -2.85
C ALA A 253 -14.64 4.73 -2.65
N PHE A 254 -13.95 3.60 -2.43
CA PHE A 254 -14.51 2.26 -2.30
C PHE A 254 -14.03 1.59 -1.01
N CYS A 255 -14.89 0.85 -0.34
CA CYS A 255 -14.56 0.20 0.93
C CYS A 255 -14.99 -1.27 0.99
N GLY A 256 -14.30 -2.07 1.80
CA GLY A 256 -14.59 -3.49 1.98
C GLY A 256 -14.66 -4.23 0.65
N SER A 257 -15.73 -4.99 0.45
CA SER A 257 -15.99 -5.74 -0.78
C SER A 257 -15.95 -4.88 -2.06
N GLU A 258 -16.39 -3.61 -2.01
CA GLU A 258 -16.33 -2.72 -3.18
C GLU A 258 -14.88 -2.45 -3.62
N ALA A 259 -13.95 -2.34 -2.68
CA ALA A 259 -12.54 -2.12 -2.98
C ALA A 259 -11.95 -3.33 -3.72
N TYR A 260 -12.27 -4.55 -3.28
CA TYR A 260 -11.83 -5.77 -3.95
C TYR A 260 -12.44 -5.95 -5.35
N GLU A 261 -13.72 -5.59 -5.53
CA GLU A 261 -14.33 -5.60 -6.86
C GLU A 261 -13.64 -4.61 -7.79
N LYS A 262 -13.22 -3.43 -7.30
CA LYS A 262 -12.41 -2.50 -8.11
C LYS A 262 -11.01 -3.04 -8.40
N ILE A 263 -10.36 -3.71 -7.45
CA ILE A 263 -9.10 -4.41 -7.71
C ILE A 263 -9.29 -5.43 -8.83
N ARG A 264 -10.36 -6.23 -8.78
CA ARG A 264 -10.69 -7.21 -9.82
C ARG A 264 -11.00 -6.58 -11.16
N GLU A 265 -11.80 -5.52 -11.19
CA GLU A 265 -12.16 -4.77 -12.39
C GLU A 265 -10.91 -4.30 -13.14
N TYR A 266 -9.97 -3.68 -12.43
CA TYR A 266 -8.76 -3.13 -13.05
C TYR A 266 -7.72 -4.21 -13.33
N SER A 267 -7.33 -5.03 -12.34
CA SER A 267 -6.26 -6.02 -12.49
C SER A 267 -6.66 -7.27 -13.28
N GLY A 268 -7.95 -7.58 -13.34
CA GLY A 268 -8.48 -8.83 -13.91
C GLY A 268 -8.43 -10.03 -12.96
N TYR A 269 -7.90 -9.88 -11.74
CA TYR A 269 -7.74 -10.97 -10.77
C TYR A 269 -8.71 -10.86 -9.60
N ASN A 270 -9.40 -11.96 -9.27
CA ASN A 270 -10.33 -11.99 -8.14
C ASN A 270 -9.59 -12.21 -6.81
N LEU A 271 -9.02 -11.14 -6.26
CA LEU A 271 -8.27 -11.22 -5.01
C LEU A 271 -9.15 -11.68 -3.83
N LYS A 272 -10.43 -11.27 -3.78
CA LYS A 272 -11.32 -11.65 -2.68
C LYS A 272 -11.57 -13.15 -2.63
N ASP A 273 -11.84 -13.76 -3.78
CA ASP A 273 -12.01 -15.22 -3.89
C ASP A 273 -10.74 -15.97 -3.50
N TRP A 274 -9.58 -15.46 -3.90
CA TRP A 274 -8.30 -16.04 -3.46
C TRP A 274 -8.14 -15.96 -1.93
N ILE A 275 -8.43 -14.81 -1.32
CA ILE A 275 -8.38 -14.63 0.14
C ILE A 275 -9.31 -15.63 0.83
N ASP A 276 -10.58 -15.68 0.41
CA ASP A 276 -11.60 -16.54 1.02
C ASP A 276 -11.28 -18.04 0.90
N THR A 277 -10.58 -18.43 -0.16
CA THR A 277 -10.20 -19.83 -0.41
C THR A 277 -8.93 -20.22 0.35
N ASN A 278 -7.96 -19.32 0.47
CA ASN A 278 -6.60 -19.69 0.86
C ASN A 278 -6.22 -19.24 2.28
N MET A 279 -6.84 -18.18 2.79
CA MET A 279 -6.47 -17.58 4.07
C MET A 279 -7.38 -18.07 5.19
N ASP A 280 -6.78 -18.65 6.21
CA ASP A 280 -7.48 -19.04 7.43
C ASP A 280 -6.67 -18.61 8.63
N TRP A 281 -6.76 -17.31 8.97
CA TRP A 281 -6.00 -16.73 10.07
C TRP A 281 -6.10 -17.54 11.37
N SER A 282 -7.29 -18.07 11.68
CA SER A 282 -7.53 -18.77 12.95
C SER A 282 -6.73 -20.06 13.05
N ASN A 283 -6.58 -20.78 11.94
CA ASN A 283 -5.88 -22.07 11.89
C ASN A 283 -4.44 -21.94 11.37
N ASP A 284 -4.12 -20.88 10.65
CA ASP A 284 -2.80 -20.63 10.09
C ASP A 284 -1.86 -20.00 11.12
N PHE A 285 -2.37 -19.33 12.17
CA PHE A 285 -1.54 -18.86 13.29
C PHE A 285 -1.20 -19.96 14.29
N LYS A 286 -0.08 -19.80 15.00
CA LYS A 286 0.24 -20.64 16.18
C LYS A 286 -0.79 -20.45 17.31
N PRO A 287 -1.09 -21.52 18.08
CA PRO A 287 -2.09 -21.46 19.14
C PRO A 287 -1.88 -20.33 20.16
N GLU A 288 -0.64 -20.07 20.56
CA GLU A 288 -0.32 -19.00 21.50
C GLU A 288 -0.60 -17.59 20.95
N THR A 289 -0.49 -17.39 19.63
CA THR A 289 -0.79 -16.11 18.99
C THR A 289 -2.29 -15.90 18.92
N ILE A 290 -3.06 -16.94 18.60
CA ILE A 290 -4.52 -16.89 18.62
C ILE A 290 -5.07 -16.60 20.01
N ALA A 291 -4.53 -17.26 21.04
CA ALA A 291 -4.95 -17.02 22.42
C ALA A 291 -4.79 -15.54 22.80
N HIS A 292 -3.62 -14.94 22.51
CA HIS A 292 -3.38 -13.51 22.74
C HIS A 292 -4.36 -12.63 21.95
N PHE A 293 -4.63 -12.94 20.68
CA PHE A 293 -5.50 -12.14 19.84
C PHE A 293 -6.97 -12.22 20.24
N GLN A 294 -7.42 -13.35 20.77
CA GLN A 294 -8.76 -13.49 21.33
C GLN A 294 -8.90 -12.69 22.62
N GLU A 295 -7.93 -12.79 23.53
CA GLU A 295 -7.93 -12.05 24.79
C GLU A 295 -7.95 -10.53 24.58
N GLN A 296 -7.17 -10.04 23.62
CA GLN A 296 -7.06 -8.62 23.29
C GLN A 296 -8.06 -8.13 22.22
N ASN A 297 -9.00 -8.98 21.79
CA ASN A 297 -9.98 -8.68 20.75
C ASN A 297 -9.35 -8.10 19.45
N LEU A 298 -8.27 -8.72 18.99
CA LEU A 298 -7.49 -8.29 17.83
C LEU A 298 -7.92 -8.95 16.51
N LEU A 299 -8.61 -10.09 16.56
CA LEU A 299 -9.00 -10.85 15.37
C LEU A 299 -9.87 -10.04 14.39
N GLN A 300 -10.67 -9.09 14.88
CA GLN A 300 -11.48 -8.18 14.06
C GLN A 300 -10.65 -7.36 13.05
N TYR A 301 -9.36 -7.15 13.31
CA TYR A 301 -8.50 -6.42 12.39
C TYR A 301 -8.03 -7.27 11.20
N LEU A 302 -8.18 -8.60 11.25
CA LEU A 302 -7.76 -9.53 10.19
C LEU A 302 -8.84 -9.85 9.17
N LEU A 303 -9.98 -9.16 9.22
CA LEU A 303 -11.04 -9.23 8.21
C LEU A 303 -10.51 -8.60 6.91
N TRP A 304 -9.99 -9.47 6.03
CA TRP A 304 -9.52 -9.10 4.70
C TRP A 304 -10.59 -9.52 3.70
#